data_AF-A0A7C6A7S2-F1
#
_entry.id   AF-A0A7C6A7S2-F1
#
_cell.length_a   1.000
_cell.length_b   1.000
_cell.length_c   1.000
_cell.angle_alpha   90.00
_cell.angle_beta   90.00
_cell.angle_gamma   90.00
#
_symmetry.space_group_name_H-M   'P 1'
#
loop_
_entity.id
_entity.type
_entity.pdbx_description
1 polymer ?
#
loop_
_entity_poly.entity_id
_entity_poly.type
_entity_poly.pdbx_seq_one_letter_code
_entity_poly.pdbx_strand_id
1 'polypeptide(L)'
;MRSNSIYLDFLKSQILNLIKHSGPITAAEIAERIPILSDDPIRIIRKKIRELIITDKIPIASSMEPPYGYFLVNGNSEARNHYIAQLKSRINSIAQRLSAFESATARKIQLALFPESRKDKK
;
A
#
# COMPACT_ATOMS: atom_id res chain seq x y z
N MET A 1 -0.73 5.28 -31.54
CA MET A 1 -0.46 5.25 -30.08
C MET A 1 -0.53 3.83 -29.49
N ARG A 2 0.12 2.81 -30.09
CA ARG A 2 0.10 1.42 -29.59
C ARG A 2 1.32 1.03 -28.75
N SER A 3 2.42 1.77 -28.86
CA SER A 3 3.71 1.43 -28.25
C SER A 3 3.73 1.56 -26.72
N ASN A 4 2.89 2.43 -26.15
CA ASN A 4 2.86 2.67 -24.70
C ASN A 4 2.20 1.50 -23.94
N SER A 5 1.16 0.86 -24.52
CA SER A 5 0.50 -0.29 -23.87
C SER A 5 1.44 -1.49 -23.76
N ILE A 6 2.16 -1.79 -24.85
CA ILE A 6 3.08 -2.94 -24.92
C ILE A 6 4.20 -2.80 -23.87
N TYR A 7 4.76 -1.60 -23.72
CA TYR A 7 5.78 -1.35 -22.71
C TYR A 7 5.25 -1.53 -21.28
N LEU A 8 4.03 -1.06 -21.00
CA LEU A 8 3.43 -1.18 -19.67
C LEU A 8 3.11 -2.64 -19.31
N ASP A 9 2.68 -3.45 -20.26
CA ASP A 9 2.43 -4.88 -20.06
C ASP A 9 3.73 -5.68 -19.93
N PHE A 10 4.76 -5.31 -20.70
CA PHE A 10 6.11 -5.85 -20.54
C PHE A 10 6.66 -5.57 -19.13
N LEU A 11 6.53 -4.32 -18.65
CA LEU A 11 6.98 -3.92 -17.32
C LEU A 11 6.27 -4.72 -16.22
N LYS A 12 4.95 -4.88 -16.30
CA LYS A 12 4.18 -5.72 -15.37
C LYS A 12 4.70 -7.17 -15.35
N SER A 13 4.99 -7.74 -16.52
CA SER A 13 5.53 -9.10 -16.65
C SER A 13 6.90 -9.24 -15.98
N GLN A 14 7.81 -8.28 -16.19
CA GLN A 14 9.13 -8.27 -15.56
C GLN A 14 9.04 -8.16 -14.03
N ILE A 15 8.19 -7.26 -13.53
CA ILE A 15 7.95 -7.10 -12.09
C ILE A 15 7.43 -8.40 -11.48
N LEU A 16 6.43 -9.02 -12.11
CA LEU A 16 5.86 -10.28 -11.63
C LEU A 16 6.91 -11.40 -11.62
N ASN A 17 7.76 -11.47 -12.66
CA ASN A 17 8.83 -12.44 -12.75
C ASN A 17 9.83 -12.30 -11.58
N LEU A 18 10.23 -11.08 -11.26
CA LEU A 18 11.11 -10.82 -10.12
C LEU A 18 10.48 -11.26 -8.78
N ILE A 19 9.21 -10.92 -8.55
CA ILE A 19 8.48 -11.31 -7.33
C ILE A 19 8.34 -12.84 -7.22
N LYS A 20 8.19 -13.55 -8.34
CA LYS A 20 8.11 -15.02 -8.37
C LYS A 20 9.40 -15.70 -7.92
N HIS A 21 10.55 -15.16 -8.28
CA HIS A 21 11.83 -15.88 -8.17
C HIS A 21 12.81 -15.31 -7.15
N SER A 22 12.57 -14.12 -6.61
CA SER A 22 13.53 -13.45 -5.71
C SER A 22 13.25 -13.63 -4.22
N GLY A 23 12.15 -14.31 -3.84
CA GLY A 23 11.59 -14.17 -2.50
C GLY A 23 11.01 -12.76 -2.28
N PRO A 24 10.77 -12.35 -1.03
CA PRO A 24 10.29 -10.99 -0.73
C PRO A 24 11.26 -9.93 -1.28
N ILE A 25 10.73 -9.02 -2.09
CA ILE A 25 11.52 -8.00 -2.81
C ILE A 25 10.84 -6.64 -2.74
N THR A 26 11.60 -5.58 -2.45
CA THR A 26 11.12 -4.21 -2.35
C THR A 26 11.01 -3.52 -3.71
N ALA A 27 10.23 -2.45 -3.78
CA ALA A 27 10.13 -1.65 -5.01
C ALA A 27 11.46 -0.96 -5.39
N ALA A 28 12.35 -0.71 -4.42
CA ALA A 28 13.68 -0.16 -4.68
C ALA A 28 14.57 -1.20 -5.37
N GLU A 29 14.62 -2.42 -4.84
CA GLU A 29 15.37 -3.53 -5.47
C GLU A 29 14.84 -3.88 -6.86
N ILE A 30 13.53 -3.77 -7.09
CA ILE A 30 12.95 -3.93 -8.42
C ILE A 30 13.42 -2.80 -9.36
N ALA A 31 13.50 -1.56 -8.88
CA ALA A 31 13.94 -0.40 -9.69
C ALA A 31 15.41 -0.51 -10.10
N GLU A 32 16.24 -1.11 -9.26
CA GLU A 32 17.64 -1.39 -9.57
C GLU A 32 17.80 -2.45 -10.67
N ARG A 33 16.85 -3.39 -10.77
CA ARG A 33 16.90 -4.51 -11.72
C ARG A 33 16.18 -4.25 -13.04
N ILE A 34 15.22 -3.33 -13.06
CA ILE A 34 14.44 -3.00 -14.26
C ILE A 34 14.70 -1.54 -14.65
N PRO A 35 15.28 -1.26 -15.82
CA PRO A 35 15.45 0.11 -16.28
C PRO A 35 14.08 0.73 -16.61
N ILE A 36 13.67 1.71 -15.81
CA ILE A 36 12.46 2.50 -16.01
C ILE A 36 12.88 3.94 -16.27
N LEU A 37 12.54 4.45 -17.45
CA LEU A 37 12.79 5.85 -17.82
C LEU A 37 11.70 6.74 -17.18
N SER A 38 11.93 7.12 -15.94
CA SER A 38 11.05 7.99 -15.14
C SER A 38 11.85 8.64 -14.02
N ASP A 39 11.50 9.87 -13.67
CA ASP A 39 12.08 10.58 -12.52
C ASP A 39 11.71 9.92 -11.18
N ASP A 40 10.66 9.09 -11.17
CA ASP A 40 10.22 8.33 -10.00
C ASP A 40 9.88 6.88 -10.39
N PRO A 41 10.89 6.00 -10.54
CA PRO A 41 10.68 4.62 -10.96
C PRO A 41 9.99 3.80 -9.87
N ILE A 42 10.25 4.10 -8.60
CA ILE A 42 9.67 3.39 -7.44
C ILE A 42 8.14 3.57 -7.42
N ARG A 43 7.63 4.79 -7.64
CA ARG A 43 6.18 5.03 -7.71
C ARG A 43 5.54 4.30 -8.87
N ILE A 44 6.21 4.23 -10.03
CA ILE A 44 5.73 3.45 -11.18
C ILE A 44 5.64 1.96 -10.82
N ILE A 45 6.67 1.39 -10.21
CA ILE A 45 6.68 -0.01 -9.78
C ILE A 45 5.53 -0.28 -8.81
N ARG A 46 5.37 0.54 -7.77
CA ARG A 46 4.25 0.38 -6.82
C ARG A 46 2.88 0.46 -7.51
N LYS A 47 2.73 1.36 -8.50
CA LYS A 47 1.52 1.44 -9.31
C LYS A 47 1.28 0.14 -10.08
N LYS A 48 2.32 -0.41 -10.73
CA LYS A 48 2.21 -1.67 -11.48
C LYS A 48 1.95 -2.89 -10.61
N ILE A 49 2.54 -2.96 -9.42
CA ILE A 49 2.22 -3.99 -8.43
C ILE A 49 0.75 -3.88 -7.99
N ARG A 50 0.24 -2.66 -7.77
CA ARG A 50 -1.18 -2.46 -7.45
C ARG A 50 -2.08 -2.92 -8.60
N GLU A 51 -1.74 -2.61 -9.85
CA GLU A 51 -2.48 -3.10 -11.02
C GLU A 51 -2.48 -4.65 -11.08
N LEU A 52 -1.33 -5.29 -10.84
CA LEU A 52 -1.24 -6.76 -10.77
C LEU A 52 -2.17 -7.35 -9.70
N ILE A 53 -2.29 -6.71 -8.54
CA ILE A 53 -3.15 -7.16 -7.44
C ILE A 53 -4.64 -6.91 -7.75
N ILE A 54 -4.99 -5.68 -8.13
CA ILE A 54 -6.39 -5.24 -8.22
C ILE A 54 -7.02 -5.64 -9.55
N THR A 55 -6.30 -5.46 -10.65
CA THR A 55 -6.81 -5.70 -12.00
C THR A 55 -6.55 -7.14 -12.40
N ASP A 56 -5.30 -7.60 -12.29
CA ASP A 56 -4.89 -8.93 -12.79
C ASP A 56 -5.13 -10.04 -11.74
N LYS A 57 -5.65 -9.68 -10.55
CA LYS A 57 -6.04 -10.58 -9.45
C LYS A 57 -4.92 -11.51 -8.97
N ILE A 58 -3.67 -11.07 -9.09
CA ILE A 58 -2.51 -11.86 -8.65
C ILE A 58 -2.35 -11.72 -7.12
N PRO A 59 -2.20 -12.83 -6.36
CA PRO A 59 -2.12 -12.81 -4.91
C PRO A 59 -0.73 -12.37 -4.42
N ILE A 60 -0.39 -11.11 -4.66
CA ILE A 60 0.85 -10.50 -4.16
C ILE A 60 0.56 -9.88 -2.80
N ALA A 61 1.30 -10.32 -1.78
CA ALA A 61 1.29 -9.72 -0.46
C ALA A 61 2.49 -8.77 -0.28
N SER A 62 2.44 -7.96 0.77
CA SER A 62 3.54 -7.10 1.19
C SER A 62 3.81 -7.30 2.67
N SER A 63 5.03 -7.67 3.05
CA SER A 63 5.41 -7.79 4.46
C SER A 63 5.94 -6.46 4.99
N MET A 64 5.51 -6.09 6.19
CA MET A 64 6.14 -5.04 7.02
C MET A 64 7.10 -5.63 8.06
N GLU A 65 7.30 -6.94 8.06
CA GLU A 65 8.24 -7.65 8.92
C GLU A 65 9.34 -8.28 8.06
N PRO A 66 10.59 -8.40 8.55
CA PRO A 66 11.64 -9.08 7.82
C PRO A 66 11.25 -10.53 7.46
N PRO A 67 11.58 -11.00 6.25
CA PRO A 67 12.10 -10.24 5.11
C PRO A 67 11.05 -9.30 4.49
N TYR A 68 11.42 -8.02 4.35
CA TYR A 68 10.54 -6.97 3.84
C TYR A 68 10.25 -7.11 2.35
N GLY A 69 9.11 -6.58 1.90
CA GLY A 69 8.82 -6.40 0.48
C GLY A 69 7.63 -7.22 -0.02
N TYR A 70 7.55 -7.34 -1.34
CA TYR A 70 6.47 -8.00 -2.06
C TYR A 70 6.81 -9.45 -2.35
N PHE A 71 5.83 -10.33 -2.18
CA PHE A 71 5.97 -11.77 -2.44
C PHE A 71 4.65 -12.37 -2.89
N LEU A 72 4.70 -13.52 -3.57
CA LEU A 72 3.50 -14.26 -3.95
C LEU A 72 3.03 -15.18 -2.84
N VAL A 73 1.73 -15.16 -2.59
CA VAL A 73 1.06 -16.08 -1.67
C VAL A 73 0.67 -17.34 -2.44
N ASN A 74 1.56 -18.34 -2.44
CA ASN A 74 1.36 -19.60 -3.14
C ASN A 74 0.58 -20.61 -2.28
N GLY A 75 -0.74 -20.48 -2.21
CA GLY A 75 -1.67 -21.53 -1.71
C GLY A 75 -1.54 -21.93 -0.23
N ASN A 76 -0.47 -21.52 0.47
CA ASN A 76 -0.29 -21.74 1.89
C ASN A 76 -1.39 -20.98 2.64
N SER A 77 -2.33 -21.73 3.23
CA SER A 77 -3.48 -21.22 3.94
C SER A 77 -3.08 -20.32 5.10
N GLU A 78 -1.94 -20.59 5.74
CA GLU A 78 -1.40 -19.81 6.85
C GLU A 78 -0.93 -18.42 6.39
N ALA A 79 -0.10 -18.35 5.35
CA ALA A 79 0.37 -17.08 4.78
C ALA A 79 -0.79 -16.23 4.26
N ARG A 80 -1.80 -16.87 3.65
CA ARG A 80 -3.03 -16.21 3.21
C ARG A 80 -3.82 -15.65 4.40
N ASN A 81 -4.07 -16.45 5.42
CA ASN A 81 -4.86 -16.05 6.58
C ASN A 81 -4.16 -14.93 7.36
N HIS A 82 -2.84 -15.03 7.52
CA HIS A 82 -2.02 -14.00 8.14
C HIS A 82 -2.13 -12.67 7.39
N TYR A 83 -1.96 -12.68 6.08
CA TYR A 83 -2.07 -11.46 5.27
C TYR A 83 -3.49 -10.86 5.32
N ILE A 84 -4.53 -11.69 5.26
CA ILE A 84 -5.93 -11.23 5.41
C ILE A 84 -6.15 -10.60 6.79
N ALA A 85 -5.62 -11.19 7.86
CA ALA A 85 -5.73 -10.65 9.21
C ALA A 85 -5.03 -9.28 9.31
N GLN A 86 -3.85 -9.14 8.72
CA GLN A 86 -3.14 -7.85 8.65
C GLN A 86 -3.95 -6.79 7.89
N LEU A 87 -4.59 -7.14 6.77
CA LEU A 87 -5.46 -6.21 6.03
C LEU A 87 -6.66 -5.76 6.86
N LYS A 88 -7.34 -6.69 7.55
CA LYS A 88 -8.47 -6.37 8.44
C LYS A 88 -8.04 -5.44 9.58
N SER A 89 -6.89 -5.72 10.20
CA SER A 89 -6.33 -4.86 11.25
C SER A 89 -6.06 -3.44 10.74
N ARG A 90 -5.47 -3.31 9.54
CA ARG A 90 -5.24 -2.01 8.90
C ARG A 90 -6.53 -1.24 8.62
N ILE A 91 -7.58 -1.91 8.13
CA ILE A 91 -8.90 -1.27 7.91
C ILE A 91 -9.45 -0.71 9.23
N ASN A 92 -9.41 -1.51 10.30
CA ASN A 92 -9.88 -1.07 11.61
C ASN A 92 -9.09 0.14 12.14
N SER A 93 -7.77 0.11 12.01
CA SER A 93 -6.91 1.24 12.41
C SER A 93 -7.22 2.51 11.61
N ILE A 94 -7.46 2.39 10.31
CA ILE A 94 -7.88 3.53 9.46
C ILE A 94 -9.23 4.10 9.92
N ALA A 95 -10.20 3.24 10.20
CA ALA A 95 -11.52 3.66 10.69
C ALA A 95 -11.44 4.39 12.04
N GLN A 96 -10.66 3.87 12.99
CA GLN A 96 -10.43 4.52 14.29
C GLN A 96 -9.77 5.90 14.13
N ARG A 97 -8.77 6.01 13.26
CA ARG A 97 -8.09 7.29 12.98
C ARG A 97 -9.03 8.30 12.34
N LEU A 98 -9.90 7.86 11.43
CA LEU A 98 -10.91 8.73 10.83
C LEU A 98 -11.86 9.29 11.89
N SER A 99 -12.43 8.43 12.74
CA SER A 99 -13.33 8.86 13.82
C SER A 99 -12.66 9.81 14.81
N ALA A 100 -11.40 9.53 15.19
CA ALA A 100 -10.63 10.41 16.07
C ALA A 100 -10.38 11.79 15.43
N PHE A 101 -10.06 11.82 14.13
CA PHE A 101 -9.84 13.05 13.38
C PHE A 101 -11.12 13.89 13.28
N GLU A 102 -12.26 13.26 12.96
CA GLU A 102 -13.57 13.93 12.91
C GLU A 102 -13.95 14.51 14.27
N SER A 103 -13.79 13.73 15.34
CA SER A 103 -14.07 14.17 16.71
C SER A 103 -13.19 15.34 17.14
N ALA A 104 -11.89 15.28 16.85
CA ALA A 104 -10.95 16.37 17.13
C ALA A 104 -11.30 17.65 16.35
N THR A 105 -11.72 17.50 15.11
CA THR A 105 -12.14 18.62 14.24
C THR A 105 -13.41 19.28 14.77
N ALA A 106 -14.43 18.48 15.10
CA ALA A 106 -15.68 18.97 15.68
C ALA A 106 -15.44 19.70 17.01
N ARG A 107 -14.60 19.15 17.89
CA ARG A 107 -14.22 19.80 19.16
C ARG A 107 -13.50 21.13 18.92
N LYS A 108 -12.60 21.20 17.94
CA LYS A 108 -11.88 22.43 17.59
C LYS A 108 -12.86 23.51 17.08
N ILE A 109 -13.83 23.14 16.26
CA ILE A 109 -14.89 24.04 15.77
C ILE A 109 -15.73 24.54 16.95
N GLN A 110 -16.17 23.66 17.84
CA GLN A 110 -16.97 24.04 19.01
C GLN A 110 -16.23 25.02 19.93
N LEU A 111 -14.93 24.80 20.18
CA LEU A 111 -14.09 25.69 20.97
C LEU A 111 -13.83 27.04 20.30
N ALA A 112 -13.85 27.09 18.96
CA ALA A 112 -13.74 28.34 18.20
C ALA A 112 -15.05 29.15 18.21
N LEU A 113 -16.20 28.47 18.23
CA LEU A 113 -17.53 29.10 18.28
C LEU A 113 -17.93 29.54 19.71
N PHE A 114 -17.42 28.87 20.75
CA PHE A 114 -17.77 29.16 22.15
C PHE A 114 -16.52 29.30 23.05
N PRO A 115 -15.73 30.39 22.91
CA PRO A 115 -14.46 30.57 23.62
C PRO A 115 -14.58 30.77 25.14
N GLU A 116 -15.74 31.20 25.64
CA GLU A 116 -16.03 31.46 27.07
C GLU A 116 -16.00 30.19 27.93
N SER A 117 -16.22 29.01 27.33
CA SER A 117 -16.21 27.70 28.03
C SER A 117 -14.85 27.26 28.60
N ARG A 118 -13.78 28.03 28.39
CA ARG A 118 -12.44 27.77 28.96
C ARG A 118 -12.22 28.35 30.37
N LYS A 119 -13.09 29.25 30.85
CA LYS A 119 -12.83 30.01 32.09
C LYS A 119 -13.18 29.27 33.39
N ASP A 120 -13.91 28.15 33.31
CA ASP A 120 -14.46 27.50 34.52
C ASP A 120 -13.71 26.22 34.98
N LYS A 121 -12.46 26.03 34.54
CA LYS A 121 -11.58 24.98 35.10
C LYS A 121 -10.32 25.59 35.69
N LYS A 122 -10.46 26.23 36.85
CA LYS A 122 -9.38 26.46 37.80
C LYS A 122 -9.68 25.73 39.09
#